data_AF-A0A0E3M3E7-F1
#
_entry.id   AF-A0A0E3M3E7-F1
#
_cell.length_a   1.000
_cell.length_b   1.000
_cell.length_c   1.000
_cell.angle_alpha   90.00
_cell.angle_beta   90.00
_cell.angle_gamma   90.00
#
_symmetry.space_group_name_H-M   'P 1'
#
loop_
_entity.id
_entity.type
_entity.pdbx_description
1 polymer ?
#
loop_
_entity_poly.entity_id
_entity_poly.type
_entity_poly.pdbx_seq_one_letter_code
_entity_poly.pdbx_strand_id
1 'polypeptide(L)'
;MTLTRSYEAGEYRPEYGILMLRDASSDGTEGWFTRSELTEHATAAEPGGTISRAGYGWLQAAAGEGPVTVRLEMHDCRPEPDVDSWDDVVETPYNSSTGAVGLTVVTGAHMATHLMLDGSGFYRARMARKDATWRLQFWLAPVEPPRWLRRSSPAVLSGETAAPDSTSGIRRYTSFASDLVSLAAWLGPNTKVSMASLAERLLAPEEAIRTTLQYAVEMELLEVTGELGLTVLPRLYPEPPRPFSHPAIPPLNPETAEQRFPICGMATFIPATDES
;
A
#
# COMPACT_ATOMS: atom_id res chain seq x y z
N MET A 1 -4.86 21.48 -18.57
CA MET A 1 -4.25 20.44 -17.72
C MET A 1 -2.83 20.24 -18.22
N THR A 2 -1.86 20.45 -17.35
CA THR A 2 -0.44 20.48 -17.70
C THR A 2 0.29 19.46 -16.84
N LEU A 3 1.02 18.55 -17.48
CA LEU A 3 2.00 17.70 -16.80
C LEU A 3 3.13 18.60 -16.31
N THR A 4 3.28 18.72 -15.00
CA THR A 4 4.31 19.59 -14.40
C THR A 4 5.61 18.83 -14.16
N ARG A 5 5.52 17.55 -13.78
CA ARG A 5 6.68 16.66 -13.58
C ARG A 5 6.34 15.22 -13.90
N SER A 6 7.34 14.45 -14.28
CA SER A 6 7.21 13.01 -14.48
C SER A 6 8.47 12.26 -14.11
N TYR A 7 8.30 11.00 -13.77
CA TYR A 7 9.37 10.02 -13.58
C TYR A 7 8.96 8.69 -14.20
N GLU A 8 9.92 7.95 -14.75
CA GLU A 8 9.67 6.66 -15.37
C GLU A 8 10.74 5.64 -14.94
N ALA A 9 10.29 4.47 -14.50
CA ALA A 9 11.12 3.30 -14.21
C ALA A 9 10.73 2.17 -15.18
N GLY A 10 11.62 1.84 -16.12
CA GLY A 10 11.34 0.82 -17.14
C GLY A 10 11.38 -0.63 -16.63
N GLU A 11 12.11 -0.89 -15.54
CA GLU A 11 12.35 -2.24 -15.01
C GLU A 11 12.17 -2.28 -13.49
N TYR A 12 11.07 -1.71 -12.99
CA TYR A 12 10.74 -1.83 -11.58
C TYR A 12 10.35 -3.28 -11.26
N ARG A 13 10.88 -3.84 -10.17
CA ARG A 13 10.63 -5.23 -9.75
C ARG A 13 9.80 -5.23 -8.46
N PRO A 14 8.47 -5.43 -8.56
CA PRO A 14 7.59 -5.49 -7.40
C PRO A 14 7.99 -6.64 -6.48
N GLU A 15 8.14 -6.38 -5.19
CA GLU A 15 8.38 -7.44 -4.20
C GLU A 15 7.07 -8.14 -3.88
N TYR A 16 7.04 -9.48 -3.95
CA TYR A 16 5.81 -10.28 -3.79
C TYR A 16 4.68 -9.88 -4.77
N GLY A 17 5.05 -9.35 -5.93
CA GLY A 17 4.08 -8.84 -6.90
C GLY A 17 3.34 -7.58 -6.45
N ILE A 18 3.89 -6.82 -5.49
CA ILE A 18 3.30 -5.59 -4.96
C ILE A 18 4.11 -4.38 -5.42
N LEU A 19 3.47 -3.49 -6.18
CA LEU A 19 4.01 -2.15 -6.44
C LEU A 19 3.80 -1.30 -5.20
N MET A 20 4.88 -0.74 -4.67
CA MET A 20 4.84 0.07 -3.47
C MET A 20 5.40 1.47 -3.73
N LEU A 21 4.63 2.47 -3.30
CA LEU A 21 5.01 3.88 -3.29
C LEU A 21 4.84 4.41 -1.86
N ARG A 22 5.82 5.15 -1.36
CA ARG A 22 5.70 5.88 -0.08
C ARG A 22 6.23 7.30 -0.22
N ASP A 23 5.89 8.12 0.75
CA ASP A 23 6.53 9.42 0.94
C ASP A 23 8.03 9.20 1.10
N ALA A 24 8.81 9.92 0.30
CA ALA A 24 10.25 9.98 0.47
C ALA A 24 10.56 11.07 1.51
N SER A 25 11.27 10.69 2.58
CA SER A 25 11.83 11.66 3.51
C SER A 25 13.03 12.36 2.83
N SER A 26 13.00 13.69 2.76
CA SER A 26 14.10 14.48 2.21
C SER A 26 15.28 14.62 3.19
N ASP A 27 15.08 14.37 4.47
CA ASP A 27 16.06 14.63 5.54
C ASP A 27 16.33 13.43 6.46
N GLY A 28 15.74 12.26 6.16
CA GLY A 28 15.87 11.07 6.99
C GLY A 28 15.11 11.14 8.30
N THR A 29 14.32 12.20 8.54
CA THR A 29 13.36 12.18 9.65
C THR A 29 12.16 11.33 9.24
N GLU A 30 11.95 10.23 9.95
CA GLU A 30 10.71 9.48 9.87
C GLU A 30 9.60 10.38 10.42
N GLY A 31 8.72 10.85 9.54
CA GLY A 31 7.51 11.53 9.97
C GLY A 31 6.72 10.59 10.87
N TRP A 32 6.50 10.99 12.12
CA TRP A 32 5.71 10.23 13.07
C TRP A 32 4.31 10.01 12.52
N PHE A 33 4.01 8.79 12.08
CA PHE A 33 2.68 8.41 11.60
C PHE A 33 1.68 8.60 12.75
N THR A 34 0.70 9.49 12.56
CA THR A 34 -0.48 9.55 13.41
C THR A 34 -1.19 8.20 13.38
N ARG A 35 -1.56 7.64 14.54
CA ARG A 35 -2.42 6.44 14.62
C ARG A 35 -3.75 6.74 13.92
N SER A 36 -3.91 6.24 12.70
CA SER A 36 -5.08 6.41 11.83
C SER A 36 -5.34 5.09 11.13
N GLU A 37 -6.61 4.78 10.79
CA GLU A 37 -6.92 3.62 9.94
C GLU A 37 -6.31 3.74 8.52
N LEU A 38 -5.73 4.89 8.18
CA LEU A 38 -5.07 5.19 6.92
C LEU A 38 -3.55 4.99 6.95
N THR A 39 -2.96 4.45 8.02
CA THR A 39 -1.54 4.02 8.00
C THR A 39 -1.40 2.64 7.36
N GLU A 40 -0.21 2.34 6.83
CA GLU A 40 0.06 1.18 5.95
C GLU A 40 -0.44 -0.16 6.52
N HIS A 41 -0.22 -0.37 7.82
CA HIS A 41 -0.54 -1.63 8.50
C HIS A 41 -1.67 -1.48 9.51
N ALA A 42 -2.51 -0.43 9.39
CA ALA A 42 -3.57 -0.17 10.35
C ALA A 42 -4.64 -1.28 10.41
N THR A 43 -4.77 -2.08 9.35
CA THR A 43 -5.81 -3.10 9.19
C THR A 43 -5.22 -4.46 8.83
N ALA A 44 -5.94 -5.53 9.13
CA ALA A 44 -5.54 -6.89 8.74
C ALA A 44 -5.88 -7.22 7.27
N ALA A 45 -6.39 -6.26 6.49
CA ALA A 45 -6.86 -6.47 5.13
C ALA A 45 -5.71 -6.56 4.09
N GLU A 46 -4.65 -7.29 4.40
CA GLU A 46 -3.48 -7.52 3.55
C GLU A 46 -3.56 -8.87 2.81
N PRO A 47 -2.84 -9.02 1.68
CA PRO A 47 -2.18 -8.00 0.88
C PRO A 47 -3.11 -7.47 -0.23
N GLY A 48 -2.97 -6.17 -0.58
CA GLY A 48 -3.57 -5.57 -1.79
C GLY A 48 -5.10 -5.53 -1.88
N GLY A 49 -5.62 -4.44 -2.45
CA GLY A 49 -6.98 -4.42 -3.01
C GLY A 49 -7.09 -5.30 -4.26
N THR A 50 -8.22 -5.27 -4.98
CA THR A 50 -8.26 -5.90 -6.32
C THR A 50 -7.33 -5.20 -7.30
N ILE A 51 -6.99 -3.92 -7.06
CA ILE A 51 -5.84 -3.26 -7.66
C ILE A 51 -5.01 -2.49 -6.67
N SER A 52 -5.58 -1.53 -5.94
CA SER A 52 -4.76 -0.60 -5.18
C SER A 52 -5.41 -0.06 -3.94
N ARG A 53 -4.58 0.36 -2.99
CA ARG A 53 -4.96 1.14 -1.83
C ARG A 53 -3.95 2.26 -1.61
N ALA A 54 -4.41 3.32 -0.98
CA ALA A 54 -3.55 4.40 -0.53
C ALA A 54 -4.03 4.92 0.81
N GLY A 55 -3.12 5.57 1.52
CA GLY A 55 -3.36 6.17 2.83
C GLY A 55 -2.45 7.36 3.06
N TYR A 56 -1.97 7.51 4.28
CA TYR A 56 -1.07 8.59 4.68
C TYR A 56 0.37 8.23 4.39
N GLY A 57 0.91 8.80 3.32
CA GLY A 57 2.29 8.62 2.88
C GLY A 57 2.58 7.27 2.25
N TRP A 58 1.57 6.48 1.87
CA TRP A 58 1.78 5.18 1.24
C TRP A 58 0.68 4.85 0.22
N LEU A 59 1.05 4.07 -0.78
CA LEU A 59 0.19 3.53 -1.82
C LEU A 59 0.75 2.18 -2.26
N GLN A 60 -0.12 1.18 -2.36
CA GLN A 60 0.24 -0.15 -2.82
C GLN A 60 -0.68 -0.62 -3.95
N ALA A 61 -0.14 -1.44 -4.85
CA ALA A 61 -0.92 -2.07 -5.91
C ALA A 61 -0.51 -3.52 -6.16
N ALA A 62 -1.46 -4.37 -6.56
CA ALA A 62 -1.18 -5.72 -7.05
C ALA A 62 -0.61 -5.63 -8.48
N ALA A 63 0.71 -5.72 -8.61
CA ALA A 63 1.45 -5.58 -9.87
C ALA A 63 1.63 -6.90 -10.63
N GLY A 64 1.50 -8.04 -9.94
CA GLY A 64 1.82 -9.35 -10.49
C GLY A 64 3.32 -9.63 -10.48
N GLU A 65 3.70 -10.82 -10.93
CA GLU A 65 5.09 -11.28 -10.93
C GLU A 65 5.88 -10.69 -12.10
N GLY A 66 7.17 -10.43 -11.87
CA GLY A 66 8.11 -9.97 -12.90
C GLY A 66 8.29 -8.45 -12.97
N PRO A 67 9.19 -7.97 -13.84
CA PRO A 67 9.44 -6.55 -14.00
C PRO A 67 8.26 -5.85 -14.65
N VAL A 68 8.00 -4.61 -14.22
CA VAL A 68 6.95 -3.74 -14.75
C VAL A 68 7.52 -2.37 -15.08
N THR A 69 6.88 -1.68 -16.02
CA THR A 69 7.16 -0.27 -16.31
C THR A 69 6.23 0.61 -15.47
N VAL A 70 6.79 1.57 -14.73
CA VAL A 70 6.03 2.47 -13.87
C VAL A 70 6.33 3.92 -14.25
N ARG A 71 5.26 4.66 -14.57
CA ARG A 71 5.32 6.10 -14.82
C ARG A 71 4.57 6.86 -13.75
N LEU A 72 5.27 7.78 -13.08
CA LEU A 72 4.71 8.70 -12.09
C LEU A 72 4.55 10.08 -12.75
N GLU A 73 3.42 10.73 -12.51
CA GLU A 73 3.11 12.03 -13.09
C GLU A 73 2.50 12.97 -12.05
N MET A 74 2.96 14.21 -12.02
CA MET A 74 2.34 15.30 -11.27
C MET A 74 1.67 16.27 -12.24
N HIS A 75 0.44 16.66 -11.92
CA HIS A 75 -0.39 17.54 -12.73
C HIS A 75 -0.91 18.73 -11.92
N ASP A 76 -1.06 19.87 -12.58
CA ASP A 76 -1.61 21.10 -11.99
C ASP A 76 -3.12 21.02 -11.69
N CYS A 77 -3.83 20.15 -12.41
CA CYS A 77 -5.25 19.86 -12.20
C CYS A 77 -5.59 18.44 -12.64
N ARG A 78 -6.86 18.05 -12.45
CA ARG A 78 -7.35 16.72 -12.80
C ARG A 78 -7.05 16.37 -14.27
N PRO A 79 -6.35 15.27 -14.54
CA PRO A 79 -6.15 14.79 -15.89
C PRO A 79 -7.45 14.36 -16.55
N GLU A 80 -7.60 14.63 -17.85
CA GLU A 80 -8.67 14.01 -18.63
C GLU A 80 -8.57 12.48 -18.52
N PRO A 81 -9.71 11.79 -18.27
CA PRO A 81 -9.71 10.35 -18.14
C PRO A 81 -9.57 9.70 -19.52
N ASP A 82 -8.36 9.22 -19.82
CA ASP A 82 -8.11 8.27 -20.90
C ASP A 82 -8.40 6.85 -20.38
N VAL A 83 -9.65 6.54 -20.06
CA VAL A 83 -10.02 5.26 -19.41
C VAL A 83 -10.02 4.08 -20.36
N ASP A 84 -10.33 4.29 -21.64
CA ASP A 84 -10.47 3.21 -22.62
C ASP A 84 -9.15 2.61 -23.09
N SER A 85 -8.04 3.32 -22.89
CA SER A 85 -6.70 2.83 -23.25
C SER A 85 -6.11 1.84 -22.23
N TRP A 86 -6.75 1.67 -21.07
CA TRP A 86 -6.24 0.89 -19.93
C TRP A 86 -7.17 -0.27 -19.59
N ASP A 87 -6.63 -1.34 -19.03
CA ASP A 87 -7.43 -2.47 -18.57
C ASP A 87 -8.18 -2.08 -17.31
N ASP A 88 -7.46 -1.41 -16.41
CA ASP A 88 -7.98 -1.01 -15.13
C ASP A 88 -7.61 0.43 -14.77
N VAL A 89 -8.56 1.13 -14.15
CA VAL A 89 -8.36 2.51 -13.69
C VAL A 89 -9.10 2.73 -12.37
N VAL A 90 -8.36 3.18 -11.36
CA VAL A 90 -8.87 3.51 -10.03
C VAL A 90 -8.33 4.87 -9.60
N GLU A 91 -9.17 5.65 -8.92
CA GLU A 91 -8.75 6.88 -8.29
C GLU A 91 -8.89 6.74 -6.77
N THR A 92 -7.82 7.05 -6.04
CA THR A 92 -7.77 7.00 -4.58
C THR A 92 -7.20 8.30 -4.02
N PRO A 93 -7.69 8.79 -2.88
CA PRO A 93 -7.00 9.85 -2.16
C PRO A 93 -5.63 9.36 -1.66
N TYR A 94 -4.67 10.27 -1.59
CA TYR A 94 -3.31 10.07 -1.10
C TYR A 94 -2.91 11.30 -0.30
N ASN A 95 -2.46 11.12 0.93
CA ASN A 95 -1.98 12.24 1.74
C ASN A 95 -0.45 12.20 1.78
N SER A 96 0.21 13.18 1.19
CA SER A 96 1.66 13.31 1.27
C SER A 96 2.03 14.28 2.40
N SER A 97 2.83 13.81 3.33
CA SER A 97 3.40 14.61 4.41
C SER A 97 4.65 15.39 3.99
N THR A 98 5.38 14.90 2.98
CA THR A 98 6.66 15.49 2.53
C THR A 98 6.54 16.23 1.20
N GLY A 99 5.54 15.89 0.38
CA GLY A 99 5.45 16.38 -0.99
C GLY A 99 6.45 15.75 -1.95
N ALA A 100 7.00 14.59 -1.59
CA ALA A 100 7.93 13.82 -2.39
C ALA A 100 7.59 12.34 -2.24
N VAL A 101 7.58 11.59 -3.34
CA VAL A 101 7.29 10.16 -3.34
C VAL A 101 8.38 9.36 -4.01
N GLY A 102 8.56 8.13 -3.54
CA GLY A 102 9.48 7.16 -4.12
C GLY A 102 8.80 5.82 -4.36
N LEU A 103 9.21 5.11 -5.40
CA LEU A 103 9.00 3.67 -5.50
C LEU A 103 9.92 2.95 -4.50
N THR A 104 9.41 1.90 -3.87
CA THR A 104 10.15 1.05 -2.93
C THR A 104 9.73 -0.41 -3.07
N VAL A 105 10.34 -1.26 -2.26
CA VAL A 105 9.92 -2.64 -2.04
C VAL A 105 9.22 -2.75 -0.68
N VAL A 106 8.41 -3.79 -0.48
CA VAL A 106 7.60 -3.99 0.73
C VAL A 106 8.47 -3.97 1.99
N THR A 107 9.64 -4.63 1.94
CA THR A 107 10.58 -4.78 3.05
C THR A 107 11.63 -3.65 3.14
N GLY A 108 11.60 -2.65 2.26
CA GLY A 108 12.64 -1.62 2.15
C GLY A 108 12.43 -0.43 3.11
N ALA A 109 13.53 0.04 3.72
CA ALA A 109 13.53 1.14 4.70
C ALA A 109 13.91 2.53 4.14
N HIS A 110 14.62 2.62 3.00
CA HIS A 110 15.06 3.89 2.43
C HIS A 110 14.63 4.04 0.97
N MET A 111 14.22 5.26 0.62
CA MET A 111 13.57 5.53 -0.66
C MET A 111 14.23 6.74 -1.31
N ALA A 112 14.76 6.54 -2.51
CA ALA A 112 15.11 7.67 -3.37
C ALA A 112 13.82 8.44 -3.72
N THR A 113 13.93 9.76 -3.73
CA THR A 113 12.85 10.60 -4.26
C THR A 113 12.78 10.40 -5.77
N HIS A 114 11.62 9.96 -6.26
CA HIS A 114 11.40 9.72 -7.68
C HIS A 114 10.48 10.79 -8.29
N LEU A 115 9.52 11.32 -7.53
CA LEU A 115 8.62 12.39 -8.01
C LEU A 115 8.35 13.43 -6.90
N MET A 116 8.38 14.71 -7.25
CA MET A 116 7.98 15.82 -6.37
C MET A 116 6.53 16.23 -6.63
N LEU A 117 5.72 16.31 -5.57
CA LEU A 117 4.28 16.60 -5.58
C LEU A 117 3.92 18.08 -5.32
N ASP A 118 4.89 18.99 -5.23
CA ASP A 118 4.68 20.43 -4.89
C ASP A 118 4.32 20.73 -3.42
N GLY A 119 4.65 19.82 -2.50
CA GLY A 119 4.55 20.04 -1.06
C GLY A 119 3.62 19.07 -0.36
N SER A 120 3.42 19.25 0.95
CA SER A 120 2.51 18.40 1.72
C SER A 120 1.05 18.72 1.40
N GLY A 121 0.19 17.71 1.51
CA GLY A 121 -1.24 17.88 1.32
C GLY A 121 -1.95 16.64 0.80
N PHE A 122 -3.25 16.83 0.54
CA PHE A 122 -4.11 15.81 -0.06
C PHE A 122 -4.07 15.88 -1.58
N TYR A 123 -3.68 14.75 -2.16
CA TYR A 123 -3.67 14.51 -3.58
C TYR A 123 -4.74 13.49 -3.92
N ARG A 124 -5.27 13.61 -5.13
CA ARG A 124 -5.93 12.51 -5.80
C ARG A 124 -4.89 11.77 -6.63
N ALA A 125 -4.78 10.47 -6.42
CA ALA A 125 -3.96 9.58 -7.22
C ALA A 125 -4.86 8.79 -8.16
N ARG A 126 -4.63 8.87 -9.47
CA ARG A 126 -5.21 7.94 -10.46
C ARG A 126 -4.17 6.91 -10.81
N MET A 127 -4.53 5.64 -10.65
CA MET A 127 -3.71 4.50 -11.02
C MET A 127 -4.36 3.81 -12.20
N ALA A 128 -3.60 3.65 -13.27
CA ALA A 128 -4.02 2.96 -14.46
C ALA A 128 -3.05 1.82 -14.76
N ARG A 129 -3.58 0.64 -15.10
CA ARG A 129 -2.81 -0.57 -15.39
C ARG A 129 -3.21 -1.13 -16.75
N LYS A 130 -2.21 -1.52 -17.54
CA LYS A 130 -2.37 -2.26 -18.78
C LYS A 130 -1.20 -3.23 -18.91
N ASP A 131 -1.49 -4.53 -18.95
CA ASP A 131 -0.44 -5.55 -18.90
C ASP A 131 0.54 -5.31 -17.72
N ALA A 132 1.84 -5.22 -18.02
CA ALA A 132 2.92 -4.91 -17.08
C ALA A 132 3.28 -3.40 -17.04
N THR A 133 2.38 -2.52 -17.52
CA THR A 133 2.57 -1.07 -17.52
C THR A 133 1.64 -0.39 -16.51
N TRP A 134 2.22 0.50 -15.71
CA TRP A 134 1.54 1.27 -14.68
C TRP A 134 1.73 2.77 -14.91
N ARG A 135 0.65 3.53 -14.78
CA ARG A 135 0.68 5.00 -14.74
C ARG A 135 -0.01 5.49 -13.48
N LEU A 136 0.71 6.27 -12.67
CA LEU A 136 0.22 6.90 -11.45
C LEU A 136 0.25 8.41 -11.64
N GLN A 137 -0.92 9.04 -11.63
CA GLN A 137 -1.08 10.48 -11.84
C GLN A 137 -1.56 11.13 -10.55
N PHE A 138 -0.90 12.20 -10.12
CA PHE A 138 -1.20 12.96 -8.91
C PHE A 138 -1.65 14.37 -9.28
N TRP A 139 -2.63 14.89 -8.54
CA TRP A 139 -3.02 16.30 -8.56
C TRP A 139 -3.66 16.67 -7.23
N LEU A 140 -3.56 17.93 -6.82
CA LEU A 140 -4.24 18.43 -5.62
C LEU A 140 -5.76 18.37 -5.80
N ALA A 141 -6.47 17.84 -4.81
CA ALA A 141 -7.92 17.75 -4.83
C ALA A 141 -8.50 17.61 -3.41
N PRO A 142 -9.79 17.93 -3.22
CA PRO A 142 -10.51 17.53 -2.01
C PRO A 142 -10.45 16.02 -1.80
N VAL A 143 -10.51 15.60 -0.53
CA VAL A 143 -10.57 14.18 -0.18
C VAL A 143 -11.92 13.63 -0.62
N GLU A 144 -11.87 12.74 -1.60
CA GLU A 144 -12.98 11.87 -1.97
C GLU A 144 -12.53 10.42 -1.72
N PRO A 145 -13.42 9.50 -1.30
CA PRO A 145 -13.04 8.09 -1.12
C PRO A 145 -12.47 7.46 -2.42
N PRO A 146 -11.89 6.25 -2.34
CA PRO A 146 -11.51 5.47 -3.51
C PRO A 146 -12.70 5.18 -4.43
N ARG A 147 -12.49 5.24 -5.74
CA ARG A 147 -13.49 4.83 -6.75
C ARG A 147 -12.82 4.19 -7.96
N TRP A 148 -13.50 3.21 -8.52
CA TRP A 148 -13.15 2.61 -9.78
C TRP A 148 -13.72 3.41 -10.94
N LEU A 149 -12.92 3.58 -11.99
CA LEU A 149 -13.35 4.13 -13.27
C LEU A 149 -13.46 3.06 -14.35
N ARG A 150 -12.66 2.00 -14.23
CA ARG A 150 -12.67 0.85 -15.14
C ARG A 150 -12.08 -0.38 -14.47
N ARG A 151 -12.67 -1.56 -14.72
CA ARG A 151 -12.20 -2.86 -14.23
C ARG A 151 -12.20 -3.84 -15.39
N SER A 152 -11.06 -4.46 -15.71
CA SER A 152 -11.00 -5.53 -16.71
C SER A 152 -11.46 -6.88 -16.14
N SER A 153 -11.37 -7.02 -14.82
CA SER A 153 -11.69 -8.26 -14.09
C SER A 153 -12.87 -8.07 -13.14
N PRO A 154 -13.68 -9.12 -12.90
CA PRO A 154 -14.73 -9.09 -11.87
C PRO A 154 -14.21 -8.71 -10.49
N ALA A 155 -15.08 -8.15 -9.65
CA ALA A 155 -14.73 -7.77 -8.26
C ALA A 155 -14.37 -8.99 -7.42
N VAL A 156 -15.11 -10.06 -7.67
CA VAL A 156 -14.99 -11.34 -7.00
C VAL A 156 -14.75 -12.37 -8.09
N LEU A 157 -13.69 -13.16 -7.95
CA LEU A 157 -13.39 -14.21 -8.93
C LEU A 157 -14.49 -15.28 -8.89
N SER A 158 -15.03 -15.65 -10.06
CA SER A 158 -16.03 -16.71 -10.16
C SER A 158 -15.47 -18.04 -9.67
N GLY A 159 -16.26 -18.74 -8.86
CA GLY A 159 -15.83 -19.96 -8.19
C GLY A 159 -15.70 -21.21 -9.03
N GLU A 160 -16.13 -21.17 -10.30
CA GLU A 160 -16.23 -22.37 -11.14
C GLU A 160 -14.88 -23.02 -11.48
N THR A 161 -13.77 -22.32 -11.30
CA THR A 161 -12.42 -22.83 -11.60
C THR A 161 -11.61 -23.24 -10.37
N ALA A 162 -12.13 -23.06 -9.15
CA ALA A 162 -11.42 -23.47 -7.94
C ALA A 162 -11.83 -24.88 -7.52
N ALA A 163 -10.85 -25.79 -7.42
CA ALA A 163 -11.06 -27.10 -6.81
C ALA A 163 -11.70 -26.93 -5.41
N PRO A 164 -12.58 -27.86 -4.97
CA PRO A 164 -13.46 -27.72 -3.81
C PRO A 164 -12.75 -27.79 -2.44
N ASP A 165 -11.52 -27.30 -2.36
CA ASP A 165 -10.82 -27.15 -1.09
C ASP A 165 -11.28 -25.86 -0.39
N SER A 166 -11.59 -25.97 0.91
CA SER A 166 -12.24 -24.92 1.72
C SER A 166 -11.42 -23.62 1.80
N THR A 167 -10.10 -23.72 1.58
CA THR A 167 -9.18 -22.58 1.51
C THR A 167 -9.43 -21.67 0.29
N SER A 168 -10.09 -22.16 -0.76
CA SER A 168 -10.36 -21.38 -1.98
C SER A 168 -11.46 -20.33 -1.80
N GLY A 169 -12.40 -20.55 -0.87
CA GLY A 169 -13.47 -19.60 -0.56
C GLY A 169 -12.93 -18.33 0.10
N ILE A 170 -11.96 -18.47 1.01
CA ILE A 170 -11.34 -17.36 1.73
C ILE A 170 -10.63 -16.42 0.74
N ARG A 171 -9.82 -16.97 -0.17
CA ARG A 171 -9.07 -16.17 -1.17
C ARG A 171 -9.97 -15.39 -2.12
N ARG A 172 -11.18 -15.86 -2.38
CA ARG A 172 -12.10 -15.26 -3.34
C ARG A 172 -12.50 -13.83 -2.97
N TYR A 173 -12.66 -13.58 -1.68
CA TYR A 173 -13.16 -12.29 -1.17
C TYR A 173 -12.05 -11.42 -0.57
N THR A 174 -10.87 -11.96 -0.27
CA THR A 174 -9.79 -11.21 0.41
C THR A 174 -9.44 -9.89 -0.29
N SER A 175 -9.16 -9.92 -1.60
CA SER A 175 -8.76 -8.72 -2.33
C SER A 175 -9.89 -7.68 -2.44
N PHE A 176 -11.14 -8.13 -2.61
CA PHE A 176 -12.28 -7.20 -2.69
C PHE A 176 -12.71 -6.66 -1.33
N ALA A 177 -12.55 -7.45 -0.26
CA ALA A 177 -12.71 -6.98 1.11
C ALA A 177 -11.68 -5.89 1.43
N SER A 178 -10.47 -6.02 0.92
CA SER A 178 -9.43 -4.99 1.05
C SER A 178 -9.80 -3.67 0.36
N ASP A 179 -10.49 -3.72 -0.79
CA ASP A 179 -11.05 -2.51 -1.43
C ASP A 179 -12.14 -1.86 -0.56
N LEU A 180 -13.05 -2.66 0.00
CA LEU A 180 -14.10 -2.17 0.91
C LEU A 180 -13.52 -1.56 2.18
N VAL A 181 -12.48 -2.17 2.77
CA VAL A 181 -11.77 -1.62 3.94
C VAL A 181 -11.10 -0.30 3.60
N SER A 182 -10.43 -0.20 2.45
CA SER A 182 -9.84 1.07 2.00
C SER A 182 -10.91 2.14 1.81
N LEU A 183 -12.05 1.79 1.22
CA LEU A 183 -13.16 2.71 1.03
C LEU A 183 -13.75 3.16 2.36
N ALA A 184 -13.98 2.25 3.31
CA ALA A 184 -14.48 2.57 4.64
C ALA A 184 -13.51 3.45 5.44
N ALA A 185 -12.21 3.18 5.38
CA ALA A 185 -11.19 3.98 6.06
C ALA A 185 -11.22 5.46 5.61
N TRP A 186 -11.41 5.69 4.31
CA TRP A 186 -11.49 7.05 3.75
C TRP A 186 -12.85 7.73 3.92
N LEU A 187 -13.93 6.96 4.05
CA LEU A 187 -15.24 7.52 4.42
C LEU A 187 -15.26 8.00 5.88
N GLY A 188 -14.41 7.41 6.73
CA GLY A 188 -14.41 7.65 8.16
C GLY A 188 -15.54 6.92 8.90
N PRO A 189 -15.47 6.85 10.24
CA PRO A 189 -16.42 6.10 11.04
C PRO A 189 -17.82 6.72 10.99
N ASN A 190 -18.85 5.88 11.07
CA ASN A 190 -20.27 6.27 11.09
C ASN A 190 -20.80 6.94 9.81
N THR A 191 -20.00 6.99 8.73
CA THR A 191 -20.51 7.46 7.43
C THR A 191 -21.46 6.41 6.87
N LYS A 192 -22.73 6.80 6.74
CA LYS A 192 -23.76 5.96 6.11
C LYS A 192 -23.59 5.99 4.60
N VAL A 193 -23.59 4.82 3.98
CA VAL A 193 -23.56 4.65 2.53
C VAL A 193 -24.70 3.78 2.07
N SER A 194 -25.13 3.91 0.82
CA SER A 194 -26.11 3.01 0.22
C SER A 194 -25.42 1.90 -0.56
N MET A 195 -26.08 0.75 -0.70
CA MET A 195 -25.57 -0.34 -1.53
C MET A 195 -25.35 0.10 -2.99
N ALA A 196 -26.27 0.89 -3.53
CA ALA A 196 -26.14 1.47 -4.87
C ALA A 196 -24.92 2.38 -5.01
N SER A 197 -24.64 3.23 -4.01
CA SER A 197 -23.44 4.08 -4.01
C SER A 197 -22.14 3.28 -3.91
N LEU A 198 -22.13 2.15 -3.18
CA LEU A 198 -20.99 1.25 -3.17
C LEU A 198 -20.81 0.55 -4.52
N ALA A 199 -21.90 0.09 -5.14
CA ALA A 199 -21.89 -0.57 -6.44
C ALA A 199 -21.35 0.34 -7.55
N GLU A 200 -21.82 1.59 -7.59
CA GLU A 200 -21.32 2.61 -8.52
C GLU A 200 -19.82 2.86 -8.30
N ARG A 201 -19.43 3.07 -7.04
CA ARG A 201 -18.06 3.48 -6.69
C ARG A 201 -17.05 2.34 -6.86
N LEU A 202 -17.47 1.08 -6.67
CA LEU A 202 -16.62 -0.10 -6.81
C LEU A 202 -16.72 -0.79 -8.17
N LEU A 203 -17.63 -0.33 -9.05
CA LEU A 203 -17.98 -0.99 -10.31
C LEU A 203 -18.20 -2.51 -10.09
N ALA A 204 -19.05 -2.83 -9.11
CA ALA A 204 -19.34 -4.19 -8.69
C ALA A 204 -20.84 -4.39 -8.46
N PRO A 205 -21.40 -5.58 -8.75
CA PRO A 205 -22.79 -5.89 -8.44
C PRO A 205 -23.06 -5.80 -6.93
N GLU A 206 -24.26 -5.35 -6.54
CA GLU A 206 -24.66 -5.25 -5.13
C GLU A 206 -24.56 -6.59 -4.37
N GLU A 207 -24.84 -7.69 -5.06
CA GLU A 207 -24.72 -9.04 -4.49
C GLU A 207 -23.27 -9.36 -4.09
N ALA A 208 -22.31 -9.07 -4.98
CA ALA A 208 -20.89 -9.27 -4.70
C ALA A 208 -20.42 -8.42 -3.51
N ILE A 209 -20.91 -7.18 -3.41
CA ILE A 209 -20.62 -6.29 -2.28
C ILE A 209 -21.21 -6.87 -0.99
N ARG A 210 -22.47 -7.30 -1.00
CA ARG A 210 -23.14 -7.86 0.19
C ARG A 210 -22.39 -9.08 0.72
N THR A 211 -22.04 -10.02 -0.15
CA THR A 211 -21.29 -11.23 0.25
C THR A 211 -19.89 -10.89 0.77
N THR A 212 -19.22 -9.92 0.14
CA THR A 212 -17.87 -9.51 0.58
C THR A 212 -17.91 -8.74 1.90
N LEU A 213 -18.95 -7.95 2.16
CA LEU A 213 -19.18 -7.33 3.47
C LEU A 213 -19.40 -8.38 4.56
N GLN A 214 -20.20 -9.42 4.29
CA GLN A 214 -20.37 -10.53 5.24
C GLN A 214 -19.04 -11.20 5.57
N TYR A 215 -18.23 -11.50 4.55
CA TYR A 215 -16.88 -12.02 4.73
C TYR A 215 -15.99 -11.06 5.53
N ALA A 216 -16.00 -9.76 5.22
CA ALA A 216 -15.19 -8.77 5.92
C ALA A 216 -15.56 -8.65 7.41
N VAL A 217 -16.84 -8.81 7.75
CA VAL A 217 -17.32 -8.86 9.15
C VAL A 217 -16.87 -10.15 9.84
N GLU A 218 -17.02 -11.31 9.18
CA GLU A 218 -16.58 -12.62 9.70
C GLU A 218 -15.08 -12.64 9.98
N MET A 219 -14.29 -11.98 9.13
CA MET A 219 -12.83 -11.87 9.27
C MET A 219 -12.39 -10.71 10.17
N GLU A 220 -13.31 -10.06 10.87
CA GLU A 220 -13.04 -8.93 11.78
C GLU A 220 -12.26 -7.78 11.10
N LEU A 221 -12.51 -7.54 9.80
CA LEU A 221 -11.93 -6.43 9.05
C LEU A 221 -12.80 -5.17 9.11
N LEU A 222 -14.12 -5.36 9.16
CA LEU A 222 -15.12 -4.30 9.19
C LEU A 222 -16.19 -4.61 10.23
N GLU A 223 -16.76 -3.57 10.81
CA GLU A 223 -18.06 -3.60 11.47
C GLU A 223 -19.09 -2.90 10.58
N VAL A 224 -20.29 -3.48 10.47
CA VAL A 224 -21.42 -2.92 9.72
C VAL A 224 -22.56 -2.63 10.68
N THR A 225 -22.99 -1.37 10.75
CA THR A 225 -24.04 -0.92 11.68
C THR A 225 -25.23 -0.28 10.94
N GLY A 226 -26.45 -0.48 11.46
CA GLY A 226 -27.67 0.19 10.97
C GLY A 226 -27.87 0.13 9.44
N GLU A 227 -28.12 1.29 8.84
CA GLU A 227 -28.24 1.49 7.38
C GLU A 227 -26.86 1.53 6.71
N LEU A 228 -26.05 0.48 6.88
CA LEU A 228 -24.75 0.31 6.23
C LEU A 228 -23.72 1.40 6.62
N GLY A 229 -23.63 1.72 7.91
CA GLY A 229 -22.47 2.42 8.49
C GLY A 229 -21.28 1.48 8.56
N LEU A 230 -20.17 1.85 7.94
CA LEU A 230 -18.95 1.04 7.88
C LEU A 230 -17.91 1.58 8.84
N THR A 231 -17.37 0.72 9.71
CA THR A 231 -16.25 1.04 10.60
C THR A 231 -15.13 0.06 10.35
N VAL A 232 -13.90 0.57 10.16
CA VAL A 232 -12.72 -0.27 9.98
C VAL A 232 -12.24 -0.76 11.34
N LEU A 233 -12.02 -2.07 11.45
CA LEU A 233 -11.47 -2.66 12.66
C LEU A 233 -9.93 -2.62 12.59
N PRO A 234 -9.26 -2.12 13.64
CA PRO A 234 -7.81 -2.05 13.66
C PRO A 234 -7.22 -3.46 13.66
N ARG A 235 -6.05 -3.61 13.04
CA ARG A 235 -5.27 -4.83 13.13
C ARG A 235 -4.99 -5.11 14.61
N LEU A 236 -5.52 -6.23 15.11
CA LEU A 236 -5.09 -6.78 16.38
C LEU A 236 -3.67 -7.29 16.18
N TYR A 237 -2.69 -6.47 16.55
CA TYR A 237 -1.35 -7.01 16.74
C TYR A 237 -1.46 -8.05 17.85
N PRO A 238 -0.97 -9.28 17.64
CA PRO A 238 -0.74 -10.14 18.79
C PRO A 238 0.09 -9.32 19.76
N GLU A 239 -0.29 -9.30 21.04
CA GLU A 239 0.53 -8.63 22.06
C GLU A 239 1.98 -9.04 21.79
N PRO A 240 2.91 -8.07 21.65
CA PRO A 240 4.29 -8.41 21.39
C PRO A 240 4.65 -9.46 22.42
N PRO A 241 5.23 -10.61 21.99
CA PRO A 241 5.52 -11.70 22.90
C PRO A 241 6.20 -11.06 24.09
N ARG A 242 5.64 -11.25 25.30
CA ARG A 242 6.16 -10.60 26.52
C ARG A 242 7.66 -10.71 26.42
N PRO A 243 8.40 -9.58 26.50
CA PRO A 243 9.82 -9.56 26.22
C PRO A 243 10.38 -10.79 26.90
N PHE A 244 10.95 -11.71 26.10
CA PHE A 244 11.42 -12.98 26.64
C PHE A 244 12.15 -12.59 27.91
N SER A 245 11.70 -13.10 29.05
CA SER A 245 12.45 -12.96 30.29
C SER A 245 13.75 -13.69 29.99
N HIS A 246 14.69 -12.98 29.36
CA HIS A 246 16.02 -13.47 29.13
C HIS A 246 16.45 -13.84 30.54
N PRO A 247 16.71 -15.13 30.83
CA PRO A 247 17.26 -15.49 32.12
C PRO A 247 18.42 -14.54 32.32
N ALA A 248 18.39 -13.79 33.43
CA ALA A 248 19.35 -12.73 33.69
C ALA A 248 20.71 -13.25 33.26
N ILE A 249 21.33 -12.60 32.25
CA ILE A 249 22.62 -13.03 31.76
C ILE A 249 23.49 -13.07 33.02
N PRO A 250 23.95 -14.25 33.47
CA PRO A 250 24.73 -14.33 34.69
C PRO A 250 25.91 -13.37 34.48
N PRO A 251 26.26 -12.56 35.50
CA PRO A 251 27.34 -11.60 35.36
C PRO A 251 28.55 -12.34 34.79
N LEU A 252 29.07 -11.83 33.67
CA LEU A 252 30.29 -12.37 33.06
C LEU A 252 31.33 -12.47 34.16
N ASN A 253 31.81 -13.69 34.43
CA ASN A 253 32.90 -13.88 35.37
C ASN A 253 34.12 -13.11 34.80
N PRO A 254 34.65 -12.10 35.50
CA PRO A 254 35.77 -11.30 35.00
C PRO A 254 37.01 -12.15 34.67
N GLU A 255 37.16 -13.34 35.26
CA GLU A 255 38.28 -14.25 34.96
C GLU A 255 38.18 -14.92 33.58
N THR A 256 37.01 -14.93 32.94
CA THR A 256 36.83 -15.57 31.61
C THR A 256 36.98 -14.60 30.44
N ALA A 257 37.09 -13.30 30.71
CA ALA A 257 37.19 -12.25 29.69
C ALA A 257 38.59 -12.13 29.05
N GLU A 258 39.64 -12.68 29.67
CA GLU A 258 41.02 -12.52 29.17
C GLU A 258 41.45 -13.58 28.13
N GLN A 259 40.66 -14.63 27.86
CA GLN A 259 41.17 -15.77 27.08
C GLN A 259 40.72 -15.93 25.63
N ARG A 260 39.86 -15.08 25.07
CA ARG A 260 39.44 -15.25 23.68
C ARG A 260 39.18 -13.93 22.99
N PHE A 261 40.17 -13.43 22.24
CA PHE A 261 40.09 -13.21 20.79
C PHE A 261 41.52 -12.91 20.30
N PRO A 262 42.15 -13.77 19.48
CA PRO A 262 43.33 -13.35 18.74
C PRO A 262 42.86 -12.25 17.78
N ILE A 263 43.43 -11.05 17.96
CA ILE A 263 43.27 -9.92 17.05
C ILE A 263 43.76 -10.40 15.69
N CYS A 264 42.83 -10.75 14.80
CA CYS A 264 43.17 -11.00 13.40
C CYS A 264 43.65 -9.66 12.84
N GLY A 265 44.91 -9.65 12.38
CA GLY A 265 45.64 -8.43 12.05
C GLY A 265 44.87 -7.49 11.13
N MET A 266 44.79 -6.22 11.53
CA MET A 266 44.43 -5.14 10.61
C MET A 266 45.46 -5.12 9.47
N ALA A 267 45.03 -5.51 8.27
CA ALA A 267 45.75 -5.20 7.06
C ALA A 267 45.63 -3.69 6.80
N THR A 268 46.73 -2.98 7.00
CA THR A 268 46.85 -1.55 6.68
C THR A 268 46.67 -1.37 5.17
N PHE A 269 45.57 -0.75 4.77
CA PHE A 269 45.34 -0.36 3.37
C PHE A 269 46.17 0.90 3.08
N ILE A 270 47.22 0.77 2.27
CA ILE A 270 48.02 1.89 1.77
C ILE A 270 47.35 2.36 0.48
N PRO A 271 46.90 3.62 0.36
CA PRO A 271 46.39 4.14 -0.91
C PRO A 271 47.52 4.27 -1.93
N ALA A 272 47.33 3.71 -3.12
CA ALA A 272 48.20 3.93 -4.26
C ALA A 272 48.10 5.41 -4.67
N THR A 273 49.25 6.07 -4.71
CA THR A 273 49.43 7.38 -5.34
C THR A 273 49.52 7.17 -6.85
N ASP A 274 48.68 7.90 -7.56
CA ASP A 274 48.62 7.94 -9.01
C ASP A 274 49.77 8.85 -9.50
N GLU A 275 50.73 8.29 -10.24
CA GLU A 275 51.70 9.06 -11.03
C GLU A 275 51.34 8.90 -12.51
N SER A 276 50.81 10.00 -13.07
CA SER A 276 50.94 10.56 -14.43
C SER A 276 51.18 9.64 -15.63
#